data_AF-A0A7L2J297-F1
#
_entry.id   AF-A0A7L2J297-F1
#
_cell.length_a   1.000
_cell.length_b   1.000
_cell.length_c   1.000
_cell.angle_alpha   90.00
_cell.angle_beta   90.00
_cell.angle_gamma   90.00
#
_symmetry.space_group_name_H-M   'P 1'
#
loop_
_entity.id
_entity.type
_entity.pdbx_description
1 polymer ?
#
loop_
_entity_poly.entity_id
_entity_poly.type
_entity_poly.pdbx_seq_one_letter_code
_entity_poly.pdbx_strand_id
1 'polypeptide(L)'
;MDGGDGTADLVINKRFVSEAELEERRKRRQEEWEKVRKPEDPEECPEEAYDPRSLYERLQEQREKKQQEFEEQFKFKNMVRGLDEDETHFLDEVSRQQELLEKQRREEELKELNEYRISFALKGVKQRP
;
A
#
# COMPACT_ATOMS: atom_id res chain seq x y z
N MET A 1 -20.02 9.68 -31.50
CA MET A 1 -19.04 9.51 -30.43
C MET A 1 -17.71 9.31 -31.11
N ASP A 2 -16.91 10.38 -31.21
CA ASP A 2 -15.58 10.36 -31.79
C ASP A 2 -14.64 10.93 -30.74
N GLY A 3 -13.66 10.13 -30.33
CA GLY A 3 -12.84 10.38 -29.16
C GLY A 3 -11.82 9.27 -28.98
N GLY A 4 -11.15 8.91 -30.07
CA GLY A 4 -10.02 8.00 -30.06
C GLY A 4 -8.77 8.73 -29.56
N ASP A 5 -8.38 8.37 -28.34
CA ASP A 5 -7.04 8.44 -27.74
C ASP A 5 -5.89 8.86 -28.70
N GLY A 6 -5.66 10.18 -28.81
CA GLY A 6 -4.44 10.74 -29.42
C GLY A 6 -3.21 10.65 -28.50
N THR A 7 -3.34 10.08 -27.30
CA THR A 7 -2.24 10.00 -26.32
C THR A 7 -1.37 8.77 -26.54
N ALA A 8 -1.95 7.65 -26.99
CA ALA A 8 -1.19 6.44 -27.33
C ALA A 8 -0.22 6.67 -28.52
N ASP A 9 -0.63 7.46 -29.52
CA ASP A 9 0.19 7.78 -30.69
C ASP A 9 1.42 8.65 -30.33
N LEU A 10 1.21 9.65 -29.46
CA LEU A 10 2.29 10.47 -28.90
C LEU A 10 3.31 9.67 -28.07
N VAL A 11 2.87 8.59 -27.41
CA VAL A 11 3.75 7.70 -26.62
C VAL A 11 4.52 6.74 -27.53
N ILE A 12 3.96 6.31 -28.67
CA ILE A 12 4.65 5.46 -29.65
C ILE A 12 5.70 6.26 -30.43
N ASN A 13 5.40 7.49 -30.82
CA ASN A 13 6.34 8.37 -31.54
C ASN A 13 7.57 8.78 -30.70
N LYS A 14 7.51 8.67 -29.38
CA LYS A 14 8.64 8.89 -28.46
C LYS A 14 9.48 7.64 -28.18
N ARG A 15 9.12 6.47 -28.76
CA ARG A 15 9.85 5.20 -28.58
C ARG A 15 10.93 4.96 -29.63
N PHE A 16 10.87 5.66 -30.76
CA PHE A 16 11.86 5.57 -31.82
C PHE A 16 12.81 6.76 -31.73
N VAL A 17 14.12 6.49 -31.63
CA VAL A 17 15.15 7.53 -31.69
C VAL A 17 15.45 7.79 -33.16
N SER A 18 15.28 9.03 -33.61
CA SER A 18 15.66 9.42 -34.96
C SER A 18 17.18 9.57 -35.10
N GLU A 19 17.70 9.41 -36.32
CA GLU A 19 19.13 9.58 -36.61
C GLU A 19 19.64 10.96 -36.17
N ALA A 20 18.84 12.00 -36.38
CA ALA A 20 19.14 13.37 -35.96
C ALA A 20 19.26 13.50 -34.43
N GLU A 21 18.39 12.85 -33.64
CA GLU A 21 18.48 12.85 -32.17
C GLU A 21 19.71 12.07 -31.67
N LEU A 22 20.11 11.02 -32.38
CA LEU A 22 21.31 10.25 -32.07
C LEU A 22 22.58 11.08 -32.34
N GLU A 23 22.60 11.82 -33.45
CA GLU A 23 23.70 12.72 -33.83
C GLU A 23 23.81 13.91 -32.87
N GLU A 24 22.69 14.52 -32.47
CA GLU A 24 22.66 15.59 -31.47
C GLU A 24 23.18 15.08 -30.10
N ARG A 25 22.79 13.86 -29.71
CA ARG A 25 23.28 13.22 -28.48
C ARG A 25 24.78 12.94 -28.53
N ARG A 26 25.31 12.50 -29.68
CA ARG A 26 26.76 12.30 -29.91
C ARG A 26 27.50 13.63 -29.84
N LYS A 27 26.97 14.68 -30.47
CA LYS A 27 27.54 16.03 -30.46
C LYS A 27 27.59 16.62 -29.06
N ARG A 28 26.51 16.54 -28.29
CA ARG A 28 26.48 17.02 -26.89
C ARG A 28 27.53 16.31 -26.03
N ARG A 29 27.69 15.00 -26.23
CA ARG A 29 28.71 14.21 -25.51
C ARG A 29 30.12 14.64 -25.90
N GLN A 30 30.37 14.91 -27.18
CA GLN A 30 31.64 15.43 -27.67
C GLN A 30 31.95 16.83 -27.10
N GLU A 31 30.97 17.72 -27.07
CA GLU A 31 31.11 19.06 -26.47
C GLU A 31 31.38 19.00 -24.95
N GLU A 32 30.77 18.06 -24.24
CA GLU A 32 31.05 17.81 -22.81
C GLU A 32 32.46 17.23 -22.61
N TRP A 33 32.89 16.35 -23.52
CA TRP A 33 34.23 15.78 -23.52
C TRP A 33 35.29 16.85 -23.77
N GLU A 34 35.14 17.71 -24.78
CA GLU A 34 36.07 18.79 -25.08
C GLU A 34 36.25 19.78 -23.91
N LYS A 35 35.22 19.97 -23.08
CA LYS A 35 35.28 20.81 -21.87
C LYS A 35 36.10 20.19 -20.74
N VAL A 36 36.15 18.86 -20.65
CA VAL A 36 36.82 18.12 -19.55
C VAL A 36 38.10 17.38 -20.01
N ARG A 37 38.40 17.40 -21.31
CA ARG A 37 39.55 16.74 -21.95
C ARG A 37 40.87 17.36 -21.50
N LYS A 38 41.86 16.53 -21.19
CA LYS A 38 43.26 16.95 -20.96
C LYS A 38 44.08 16.85 -22.26
N PRO A 39 45.26 17.49 -22.36
CA PRO A 39 46.07 17.48 -23.60
C PRO A 39 46.50 16.10 -24.09
N GLU A 40 46.45 15.09 -23.22
CA GLU A 40 46.88 13.71 -23.46
C GLU A 40 45.71 12.77 -23.81
N ASP A 41 44.47 13.24 -23.66
CA ASP A 41 43.26 12.42 -23.84
C ASP A 41 42.77 12.41 -25.31
N PRO A 42 42.12 11.31 -25.77
CA PRO A 42 41.62 11.17 -27.14
C PRO A 42 40.74 12.35 -27.60
N GLU A 43 40.89 12.78 -28.85
CA GLU A 43 40.12 13.91 -29.41
C GLU A 43 38.63 13.58 -29.56
N GLU A 44 38.29 12.33 -29.84
CA GLU A 44 36.91 11.85 -29.89
C GLU A 44 36.49 11.28 -28.53
N CYS A 45 35.28 11.65 -28.08
CA CYS A 45 34.69 11.11 -26.86
C CYS A 45 34.49 9.59 -27.01
N PRO A 46 34.99 8.77 -26.07
CA PRO A 46 34.79 7.33 -26.11
C PRO A 46 33.30 6.99 -26.27
N GLU A 47 32.98 6.13 -27.26
CA GLU A 47 31.59 5.70 -27.47
C GLU A 47 31.10 4.94 -26.23
N GLU A 48 29.87 5.26 -25.79
CA GLU A 48 29.25 4.66 -24.60
C GLU A 48 29.37 3.13 -24.69
N ALA A 49 29.92 2.51 -23.64
CA ALA A 49 30.15 1.08 -23.60
C ALA A 49 28.86 0.33 -24.00
N TYR A 50 28.93 -0.36 -25.13
CA TYR A 50 27.82 -1.13 -25.66
C TYR A 50 27.41 -2.18 -24.62
N ASP A 51 26.23 -2.01 -24.02
CA ASP A 51 25.71 -2.99 -23.06
C ASP A 51 25.44 -4.30 -23.82
N PRO A 52 26.20 -5.37 -23.52
CA PRO A 52 26.16 -6.62 -24.28
C PRO A 52 24.86 -7.40 -24.05
N ARG A 53 24.04 -7.00 -23.07
CA ARG A 53 22.73 -7.61 -22.84
C ARG A 53 21.81 -7.34 -24.00
N SER A 54 21.16 -8.40 -24.45
CA SER A 54 20.11 -8.35 -25.44
C SER A 54 18.94 -7.48 -24.98
N LEU A 55 18.21 -6.92 -25.95
CA LEU A 55 16.97 -6.17 -25.66
C LEU A 55 15.97 -7.03 -24.85
N TYR A 56 15.96 -8.35 -25.12
CA TYR A 56 15.14 -9.31 -24.41
C TYR A 56 15.48 -9.36 -22.92
N GLU A 57 16.76 -9.45 -22.55
CA GLU A 57 17.20 -9.47 -21.16
C GLU A 57 16.79 -8.18 -20.42
N ARG A 58 16.95 -7.02 -21.05
CA ARG A 58 16.53 -5.74 -20.43
C ARG A 58 15.02 -5.65 -20.21
N LEU A 59 14.24 -6.11 -21.18
CA LEU A 59 12.77 -6.12 -21.06
C LEU A 59 12.31 -7.16 -20.04
N GLN A 60 12.97 -8.30 -19.97
CA GLN A 60 12.69 -9.34 -18.99
C GLN A 60 12.97 -8.82 -17.58
N GLU A 61 14.13 -8.20 -17.32
CA GLU A 61 14.45 -7.58 -16.03
C GLU A 61 13.39 -6.55 -15.61
N GLN A 62 12.93 -5.68 -16.52
CA GLN A 62 11.90 -4.70 -16.20
C GLN A 62 10.54 -5.34 -15.88
N ARG A 63 10.18 -6.43 -16.58
CA ARG A 63 8.95 -7.18 -16.31
C ARG A 63 9.04 -7.91 -14.98
N GLU A 64 10.14 -8.59 -14.72
CA GLU A 64 10.38 -9.31 -13.47
C GLU A 64 10.40 -8.36 -12.28
N LYS A 65 11.03 -7.20 -12.40
CA LYS A 65 11.01 -6.17 -11.34
C LYS A 65 9.59 -5.72 -11.00
N LYS A 66 8.78 -5.40 -12.01
CA LYS A 66 7.37 -5.02 -11.80
C LYS A 66 6.56 -6.16 -11.20
N GLN A 67 6.81 -7.40 -11.63
CA GLN A 67 6.14 -8.58 -11.11
C GLN A 67 6.50 -8.82 -9.64
N GLN A 68 7.77 -8.69 -9.27
CA GLN A 68 8.25 -8.82 -7.89
C GLN A 68 7.66 -7.73 -6.99
N GLU A 69 7.66 -6.47 -7.42
CA GLU A 69 7.06 -5.36 -6.67
C GLU A 69 5.56 -5.60 -6.42
N PHE A 70 4.84 -6.12 -7.43
CA PHE A 70 3.44 -6.50 -7.29
C PHE A 70 3.28 -7.65 -6.30
N GLU A 71 3.99 -8.76 -6.48
CA GLU A 71 3.92 -9.91 -5.58
C GLU A 71 4.31 -9.58 -4.15
N GLU A 72 5.25 -8.66 -3.93
CA GLU A 72 5.59 -8.14 -2.61
C GLU A 72 4.45 -7.34 -1.99
N GLN A 73 3.82 -6.41 -2.70
CA GLN A 73 2.69 -5.64 -2.18
C GLN A 73 1.51 -6.54 -1.82
N PHE A 74 1.22 -7.54 -2.65
CA PHE A 74 0.13 -8.50 -2.44
C PHE A 74 0.54 -9.69 -1.57
N LYS A 75 1.79 -9.73 -1.10
CA LYS A 75 2.24 -10.77 -0.18
C LYS A 75 1.41 -10.67 1.08
N PHE A 76 0.78 -11.78 1.46
CA PHE A 76 -0.09 -11.89 2.63
C PHE A 76 0.53 -11.29 3.92
N LYS A 77 1.87 -11.38 4.05
CA LYS A 77 2.62 -10.77 5.16
C LYS A 77 2.46 -9.24 5.25
N ASN A 78 2.28 -8.55 4.13
CA ASN A 78 2.07 -7.10 4.07
C ASN A 78 0.59 -6.72 4.21
N MET A 79 -0.32 -7.65 3.93
CA MET A 79 -1.76 -7.45 4.15
C MET A 79 -2.16 -7.67 5.61
N VAL A 80 -1.49 -8.57 6.33
CA VAL A 80 -1.72 -8.78 7.77
C VAL A 80 -0.94 -7.73 8.54
N ARG A 81 -1.52 -6.54 8.66
CA ARG A 81 -1.08 -5.53 9.62
C ARG A 81 -1.57 -5.92 11.01
N GLY A 82 -0.73 -5.77 12.03
CA GLY A 82 -1.17 -5.83 13.42
C GLY A 82 -2.13 -4.69 13.74
N LEU A 83 -2.87 -4.82 14.85
CA LEU A 83 -3.68 -3.72 15.36
C LEU A 83 -2.78 -2.58 15.80
N ASP A 84 -3.15 -1.33 15.50
CA ASP A 84 -2.46 -0.17 16.06
C ASP A 84 -2.93 0.19 17.48
N GLU A 85 -2.21 1.12 18.12
CA GLU A 85 -2.48 1.53 19.51
C GLU A 85 -3.91 2.06 19.67
N ASP A 86 -4.43 2.80 18.68
CA ASP A 86 -5.80 3.34 18.71
C ASP A 86 -6.86 2.22 18.53
N GLU A 87 -6.62 1.29 17.60
CA GLU A 87 -7.47 0.11 17.36
C GLU A 87 -7.54 -0.78 18.60
N THR A 88 -6.41 -1.00 19.30
CA THR A 88 -6.40 -1.77 20.55
C THR A 88 -7.15 -1.05 21.68
N HIS A 89 -6.94 0.26 21.85
CA HIS A 89 -7.68 1.06 22.83
C HIS A 89 -9.19 1.02 22.56
N PHE A 90 -9.61 1.10 21.30
CA PHE A 90 -11.01 0.98 20.93
C PHE A 90 -11.61 -0.38 21.34
N LEU A 91 -10.90 -1.48 21.09
CA LEU A 91 -11.38 -2.81 21.49
C LEU A 91 -11.50 -2.95 23.01
N ASP A 92 -10.55 -2.39 23.77
CA ASP A 92 -10.60 -2.38 25.24
C ASP A 92 -11.78 -1.55 25.77
N GLU A 93 -12.02 -0.38 25.17
CA GLU A 93 -13.15 0.50 25.50
C GLU A 93 -14.49 -0.22 25.24
N VAL A 94 -14.63 -0.88 24.08
CA VAL A 94 -15.83 -1.66 23.73
C VAL A 94 -16.05 -2.83 24.68
N SER A 95 -14.98 -3.57 25.00
CA SER A 95 -15.03 -4.70 25.95
C SER A 95 -15.52 -4.23 27.32
N ARG A 96 -14.92 -3.15 27.84
CA ARG A 96 -15.31 -2.54 29.12
C ARG A 96 -16.78 -2.10 29.12
N GLN A 97 -17.26 -1.53 28.01
CA GLN A 97 -18.66 -1.12 27.89
C GLN A 97 -19.62 -2.32 27.91
N GLN A 98 -19.30 -3.41 27.21
CA GLN A 98 -20.10 -4.64 27.25
C GLN A 98 -20.18 -5.23 28.65
N GLU A 99 -19.04 -5.34 29.34
CA GLU A 99 -19.01 -5.85 30.72
C GLU A 99 -19.86 -4.99 31.67
N LEU A 100 -19.80 -3.66 31.53
CA LEU A 100 -20.59 -2.75 32.35
C LEU A 100 -22.09 -2.93 32.12
N LEU A 101 -22.52 -3.04 30.86
CA LEU A 101 -23.92 -3.26 30.51
C LEU A 101 -24.42 -4.61 31.01
N GLU A 102 -23.62 -5.66 30.88
CA GLU A 102 -23.97 -6.97 31.42
C GLU A 102 -24.07 -6.99 32.94
N LYS A 103 -23.15 -6.29 33.62
CA LYS A 103 -23.18 -6.14 35.07
C LYS A 103 -24.44 -5.40 35.52
N GLN A 104 -24.77 -4.28 34.88
CA GLN A 104 -25.99 -3.51 35.19
C GLN A 104 -27.25 -4.37 35.00
N ARG A 105 -27.37 -5.06 33.86
CA ARG A 105 -28.49 -5.98 33.60
C ARG A 105 -28.62 -7.03 34.70
N ARG A 106 -27.51 -7.66 35.10
CA ARG A 106 -27.50 -8.69 36.15
C ARG A 106 -27.91 -8.12 37.50
N GLU A 107 -27.47 -6.90 37.83
CA GLU A 107 -27.84 -6.21 39.07
C GLU A 107 -29.33 -5.85 39.10
N GLU A 108 -29.88 -5.38 37.98
CA GLU A 108 -31.32 -5.10 37.82
C GLU A 108 -32.16 -6.37 37.95
N GLU A 109 -31.81 -7.43 37.24
CA GLU A 109 -32.48 -8.74 37.34
C GLU A 109 -32.46 -9.30 38.77
N LEU A 110 -31.33 -9.19 39.47
CA LEU A 110 -31.19 -9.65 40.85
C LEU A 110 -32.07 -8.84 41.80
N LYS A 111 -32.16 -7.52 41.57
CA LYS A 111 -32.99 -6.61 42.37
C LYS A 111 -34.47 -6.95 42.20
N GLU A 112 -34.95 -7.09 40.97
CA GLU A 112 -36.33 -7.47 40.68
C GLU A 112 -36.68 -8.84 41.28
N LEU A 113 -35.78 -9.82 41.16
CA LEU A 113 -35.99 -11.15 41.73
C LEU A 113 -36.09 -11.08 43.27
N ASN A 114 -35.26 -10.27 43.92
CA ASN A 114 -35.32 -10.08 45.36
C ASN A 114 -36.63 -9.39 45.80
N GLU A 115 -37.04 -8.34 45.11
CA GLU A 115 -38.33 -7.66 45.34
C GLU A 115 -39.51 -8.63 45.17
N TYR A 116 -39.48 -9.47 44.13
CA TYR A 116 -40.48 -10.52 43.92
C TYR A 116 -40.51 -11.51 45.09
N ARG A 117 -39.34 -12.01 45.54
CA ARG A 117 -39.25 -12.94 46.68
C ARG A 117 -39.81 -12.34 47.97
N ILE A 118 -39.50 -11.07 48.26
CA ILE A 118 -40.02 -10.35 49.43
C ILE A 118 -41.54 -10.19 49.33
N SER A 119 -42.05 -9.72 48.18
CA SER A 119 -43.49 -9.50 47.98
C SER A 119 -44.28 -10.82 48.03
N PHE A 120 -43.73 -11.90 47.48
CA PHE A 120 -44.31 -13.23 47.53
C PHE A 120 -44.36 -13.78 48.95
N ALA A 121 -43.27 -13.64 49.72
CA ALA A 121 -43.23 -14.03 51.12
C ALA A 121 -44.28 -13.26 51.96
N LEU A 122 -44.39 -11.94 51.76
CA LEU A 122 -45.38 -11.09 52.44
C LEU A 122 -46.83 -11.49 52.07
N LYS A 123 -47.11 -11.80 50.81
CA LYS A 123 -48.44 -12.29 50.36
C LYS A 123 -48.76 -13.68 50.90
N GLY A 124 -47.76 -14.57 50.98
CA GLY A 124 -47.91 -15.92 51.54
C GLY A 124 -48.12 -15.95 53.06
N VAL A 125 -47.63 -14.95 53.80
CA VAL A 125 -47.92 -14.79 55.24
C VAL A 125 -49.34 -14.29 55.48
N LYS A 126 -49.88 -13.43 54.60
CA LYS A 126 -51.26 -12.90 54.72
C LYS A 126 -52.36 -13.92 54.35
N GLN A 127 -52.03 -15.02 53.68
CA GLN A 127 -53.00 -16.05 53.25
C GLN A 127 -53.00 -17.32 54.11
N ARG A 128 -52.19 -17.41 55.17
CA ARG A 128 -52.25 -18.53 56.12
C ARG A 128 -53.33 -18.24 57.19
N PRO A 129 -54.31 -19.14 57.39
CA PRO A 129 -55.37 -19.00 58.39
C PRO A 129 -54.84 -19.11 59.82
#